data_AF-A0A7C3GFF5-F1
#
_entry.id   AF-A0A7C3GFF5-F1
#
_cell.length_a   1.000
_cell.length_b   1.000
_cell.length_c   1.000
_cell.angle_alpha   90.00
_cell.angle_beta   90.00
_cell.angle_gamma   90.00
#
_symmetry.space_group_name_H-M   'P 1'
#
loop_
_entity.id
_entity.type
_entity.pdbx_description
1 polymer ?
#
loop_
_entity_poly.entity_id
_entity_poly.type
_entity_poly.pdbx_seq_one_letter_code
_entity_poly.pdbx_strand_id
1 'polypeptide(L)'
;MLPRAFIRSVAWAGLLMFAACSTAPEQTAEEVSGERQKIREFWASYRQATRLRMDGRYTEAVALFRKCLELDPEHEDSLYYLGASLEHLGRYREALEQYRRLVEVNPQSGRGLSQLVALLSSPAPGAPLDFDQAEKWVLRLEEVNREQAGPFLQQGLLELNRGRFAKAAEHFGVAVRSGSPEGFAWAGYTAWLRGRTGEALEMFRGPIEIEKRERRLAGAGIKAEGDILPEPGKPLSALDRAALVSLFFSRVIQGGGETMPAVFRPAGVEITADGPGAWDDYDGDGGVDLAVAAKSFKLYQNAGGRLHDVTRTAGLGGVSGARGVVWADYDGDGNPDLYLLGDGARLFRNLGGRFQETTGEAGLGGAAERAVFADLDGDGDADLARAEPAEGGWAVRIYRNGGGRFQTENGDAL
;
A
#
# COMPACT_ATOMS: atom_id res chain seq x y z
N MET A 1 -49.18 -45.64 -37.68
CA MET A 1 -49.19 -46.75 -36.71
C MET A 1 -47.77 -47.27 -36.57
N LEU A 2 -47.09 -46.96 -35.47
CA LEU A 2 -45.77 -47.53 -35.17
C LEU A 2 -45.94 -48.90 -34.48
N PRO A 3 -45.06 -49.89 -34.74
CA PRO A 3 -45.26 -51.26 -34.30
C PRO A 3 -44.99 -51.44 -32.80
N ARG A 4 -45.81 -52.29 -32.15
CA ARG A 4 -45.83 -52.62 -30.71
C ARG A 4 -44.49 -53.14 -30.12
N ALA A 5 -43.45 -53.33 -30.93
CA ALA A 5 -42.12 -53.73 -30.46
C ALA A 5 -41.30 -52.55 -29.89
N PHE A 6 -41.61 -51.29 -30.24
CA PHE A 6 -40.83 -50.12 -29.79
C PHE A 6 -41.20 -49.63 -28.38
N ILE A 7 -42.35 -50.07 -27.85
CA ILE A 7 -42.85 -49.62 -26.52
C ILE A 7 -42.28 -50.48 -25.38
N ARG A 8 -41.74 -51.68 -25.66
CA ARG A 8 -41.15 -52.55 -24.63
C ARG A 8 -39.67 -52.31 -24.35
N SER A 9 -38.92 -51.67 -25.26
CA SER A 9 -37.50 -51.34 -25.07
C SER A 9 -37.27 -50.05 -24.26
N VAL A 10 -38.22 -49.10 -24.29
CA VAL A 10 -38.13 -47.85 -23.50
C VAL A 10 -38.51 -48.07 -22.03
N ALA A 11 -39.37 -49.06 -21.74
CA ALA A 11 -39.77 -49.37 -20.37
C ALA A 11 -38.67 -50.07 -19.53
N TRP A 12 -37.73 -50.78 -20.17
CA TRP A 12 -36.63 -51.44 -19.47
C TRP A 12 -35.40 -50.53 -19.26
N ALA A 13 -35.16 -49.56 -20.16
CA ALA A 13 -34.12 -48.56 -19.96
C ALA A 13 -34.45 -47.57 -18.82
N GLY A 14 -35.74 -47.28 -18.60
CA GLY A 14 -36.19 -46.45 -17.48
C GLY A 14 -36.07 -47.13 -16.11
N LEU A 15 -36.21 -48.47 -16.04
CA LEU A 15 -36.11 -49.21 -14.78
C LEU A 15 -34.65 -49.46 -14.34
N LEU A 16 -33.72 -49.60 -15.29
CA LEU A 16 -32.28 -49.75 -14.99
C LEU A 16 -31.61 -48.43 -14.55
N MET A 17 -32.11 -47.27 -15.03
CA MET A 17 -31.68 -45.95 -14.54
C MET A 17 -32.17 -45.65 -13.11
N PHE A 18 -33.27 -46.28 -12.66
CA PHE A 18 -33.77 -46.12 -11.29
C PHE A 18 -33.07 -47.05 -10.28
N ALA A 19 -32.57 -48.21 -10.72
CA ALA A 19 -31.85 -49.15 -9.86
C ALA A 19 -30.36 -48.82 -9.68
N ALA A 20 -29.79 -47.92 -10.50
CA ALA A 20 -28.41 -47.48 -10.40
C ALA A 20 -28.22 -46.12 -9.71
N CYS A 21 -29.31 -45.47 -9.28
CA CYS A 21 -29.29 -44.16 -8.59
C CYS A 21 -29.58 -44.26 -7.08
N SER A 22 -29.61 -45.46 -6.50
CA SER A 22 -29.98 -45.69 -5.10
C SER A 22 -28.78 -45.78 -4.15
N THR A 23 -27.66 -45.14 -4.48
CA THR A 23 -26.48 -45.07 -3.59
C THR A 23 -26.06 -43.65 -3.24
N ALA A 24 -26.89 -42.64 -3.56
CA ALA A 24 -26.74 -41.33 -2.93
C ALA A 24 -27.38 -41.42 -1.52
N PRO A 25 -26.66 -41.12 -0.43
CA PRO A 25 -27.26 -41.09 0.89
C PRO A 25 -28.42 -40.08 0.90
N GLU A 26 -29.61 -40.49 1.36
CA GLU A 26 -30.73 -39.57 1.61
C GLU A 26 -30.31 -38.60 2.72
N GLN A 27 -29.98 -37.36 2.36
CA GLN A 27 -29.70 -36.29 3.32
C GLN A 27 -30.97 -35.99 4.13
N THR A 28 -30.84 -35.86 5.45
CA THR A 28 -31.98 -35.58 6.31
C THR A 28 -32.51 -34.15 6.09
N ALA A 29 -33.80 -33.91 6.37
CA ALA A 29 -34.38 -32.56 6.25
C ALA A 29 -33.66 -31.51 7.15
N GLU A 30 -33.09 -31.96 8.26
CA GLU A 30 -32.27 -31.14 9.16
C GLU A 30 -30.89 -30.81 8.55
N GLU A 31 -30.23 -31.77 7.90
CA GLU A 31 -28.97 -31.56 7.16
C GLU A 31 -29.15 -30.55 6.03
N VAL A 32 -30.21 -30.71 5.22
CA VAL A 32 -30.53 -29.78 4.12
C VAL A 32 -30.86 -28.38 4.65
N SER A 33 -31.53 -28.29 5.81
CA SER A 33 -31.83 -27.01 6.46
C SER A 33 -30.55 -26.32 6.97
N GLY A 34 -29.65 -27.08 7.61
CA GLY A 34 -28.37 -26.59 8.12
C GLY A 34 -27.42 -26.14 7.00
N GLU A 35 -27.35 -26.87 5.90
CA GLU A 35 -26.55 -26.50 4.73
C GLU A 35 -27.08 -25.22 4.06
N ARG A 36 -28.39 -25.08 3.90
CA ARG A 36 -29.02 -23.84 3.41
C ARG A 36 -28.72 -22.65 4.33
N GLN A 37 -28.66 -22.86 5.64
CA GLN A 37 -28.32 -21.81 6.60
C GLN A 37 -26.86 -21.36 6.43
N LYS A 38 -25.91 -22.30 6.33
CA LYS A 38 -24.48 -21.99 6.10
C LYS A 38 -24.27 -21.18 4.83
N ILE A 39 -24.91 -21.56 3.72
CA ILE A 39 -24.82 -20.83 2.44
C ILE A 39 -25.34 -19.39 2.60
N ARG A 40 -26.47 -19.18 3.29
CA ARG A 40 -27.02 -17.84 3.53
C ARG A 40 -26.08 -16.99 4.39
N GLU A 41 -25.53 -17.59 5.45
CA GLU A 41 -24.61 -16.91 6.36
C GLU A 41 -23.30 -16.51 5.68
N PHE A 42 -22.76 -17.40 4.83
CA PHE A 42 -21.60 -17.14 4.00
C PHE A 42 -21.83 -15.90 3.13
N TRP A 43 -22.88 -15.90 2.30
CA TRP A 43 -23.13 -14.79 1.38
C TRP A 43 -23.53 -13.48 2.08
N ALA A 44 -24.14 -13.55 3.26
CA ALA A 44 -24.40 -12.38 4.09
C ALA A 44 -23.08 -11.77 4.60
N SER A 45 -22.19 -12.60 5.14
CA SER A 45 -20.89 -12.18 5.65
C SER A 45 -20.00 -11.62 4.53
N TYR A 46 -19.96 -12.29 3.37
CA TYR A 46 -19.17 -11.88 2.21
C TYR A 46 -19.61 -10.52 1.67
N ARG A 47 -20.92 -10.27 1.52
CA ARG A 47 -21.43 -8.96 1.07
C ARG A 47 -21.14 -7.84 2.06
N GLN A 48 -21.16 -8.13 3.36
CA GLN A 48 -20.82 -7.15 4.38
C GLN A 48 -19.30 -6.86 4.39
N ALA A 49 -18.47 -7.90 4.28
CA ALA A 49 -17.02 -7.79 4.20
C ALA A 49 -16.58 -6.94 3.01
N THR A 50 -17.15 -7.19 1.83
CA THR A 50 -16.85 -6.42 0.62
C THR A 50 -17.25 -4.96 0.76
N ARG A 51 -18.40 -4.64 1.37
CA ARG A 51 -18.80 -3.26 1.65
C ARG A 51 -17.81 -2.57 2.59
N LEU A 52 -17.48 -3.19 3.72
CA LEU A 52 -16.52 -2.64 4.68
C LEU A 52 -15.14 -2.40 4.05
N ARG A 53 -14.69 -3.32 3.20
CA ARG A 53 -13.44 -3.15 2.43
C ARG A 53 -13.52 -1.93 1.50
N MET A 54 -14.63 -1.72 0.80
CA MET A 54 -14.81 -0.55 -0.07
C MET A 54 -14.88 0.75 0.73
N ASP A 55 -15.37 0.71 1.96
CA ASP A 55 -15.40 1.83 2.90
C ASP A 55 -14.04 2.08 3.60
N GLY A 56 -13.00 1.32 3.26
CA GLY A 56 -11.66 1.41 3.88
C GLY A 56 -11.56 0.81 5.29
N ARG A 57 -12.61 0.16 5.79
CA ARG A 57 -12.67 -0.48 7.11
C ARG A 57 -12.07 -1.90 7.06
N TYR A 58 -10.78 -1.97 6.74
CA TYR A 58 -10.10 -3.24 6.45
C TYR A 58 -10.05 -4.21 7.62
N THR A 59 -9.87 -3.74 8.86
CA THR A 59 -9.83 -4.60 10.06
C THR A 59 -11.12 -5.41 10.23
N GLU A 60 -12.28 -4.77 10.03
CA GLU A 60 -13.58 -5.43 10.13
C GLU A 60 -13.87 -6.33 8.93
N ALA A 61 -13.44 -5.92 7.73
CA ALA A 61 -13.52 -6.75 6.54
C ALA A 61 -12.72 -8.06 6.71
N VAL A 62 -11.51 -7.99 7.28
CA VAL A 62 -10.66 -9.16 7.57
C VAL A 62 -11.39 -10.16 8.47
N ALA A 63 -12.05 -9.70 9.54
CA ALA A 63 -12.79 -10.57 10.44
C ALA A 63 -13.92 -11.33 9.71
N LEU A 64 -14.66 -10.64 8.84
CA LEU A 64 -15.75 -11.26 8.08
C LEU A 64 -15.27 -12.17 6.94
N PHE A 65 -14.17 -11.84 6.26
CA PHE A 65 -13.60 -12.74 5.26
C PHE A 65 -13.05 -14.02 5.90
N ARG A 66 -12.46 -13.95 7.11
CA ARG A 66 -12.08 -15.14 7.87
C ARG A 66 -13.30 -16.01 8.18
N LYS A 67 -14.41 -15.41 8.63
CA LYS A 67 -15.68 -16.12 8.81
C LYS A 67 -16.19 -16.77 7.52
N CYS A 68 -16.03 -16.11 6.37
CA CYS A 68 -16.37 -16.72 5.08
C CYS A 68 -15.52 -17.97 4.81
N LEU A 69 -14.22 -17.94 5.13
CA LEU A 69 -13.31 -19.07 4.96
C LEU A 69 -13.48 -20.17 6.02
N GLU A 70 -14.11 -19.89 7.16
CA GLU A 70 -14.57 -20.94 8.09
C GLU A 70 -15.75 -21.74 7.51
N LEU A 71 -16.61 -21.09 6.73
CA LEU A 71 -17.78 -21.70 6.10
C LEU A 71 -17.45 -22.37 4.76
N ASP A 72 -16.55 -21.77 3.99
CA ASP A 72 -16.03 -22.29 2.72
C ASP A 72 -14.51 -22.01 2.63
N PRO A 73 -13.66 -22.97 3.06
CA PRO A 73 -12.20 -22.80 3.11
C PRO A 73 -11.51 -22.59 1.76
N GLU A 74 -12.17 -22.93 0.66
CA GLU A 74 -11.63 -22.88 -0.70
C GLU A 74 -12.23 -21.71 -1.51
N HIS A 75 -13.03 -20.84 -0.90
CA HIS A 75 -13.64 -19.73 -1.63
C HIS A 75 -12.60 -18.72 -2.13
N GLU A 76 -12.34 -18.76 -3.44
CA GLU A 76 -11.27 -17.98 -4.09
C GLU A 76 -11.35 -16.47 -3.84
N ASP A 77 -12.53 -15.88 -3.95
CA ASP A 77 -12.69 -14.43 -3.74
C ASP A 77 -12.43 -14.06 -2.29
N SER A 78 -12.81 -14.92 -1.34
CA SER A 78 -12.61 -14.65 0.09
C SER A 78 -11.12 -14.68 0.41
N LEU A 79 -10.36 -15.64 -0.15
CA LEU A 79 -8.91 -15.69 -0.05
C LEU A 79 -8.28 -14.42 -0.65
N TYR A 80 -8.72 -14.03 -1.86
CA TYR A 80 -8.22 -12.85 -2.55
C TYR A 80 -8.46 -11.55 -1.77
N TYR A 81 -9.70 -11.31 -1.34
CA TYR A 81 -10.06 -10.07 -0.66
C TYR A 81 -9.58 -10.02 0.79
N LEU A 82 -9.44 -11.17 1.46
CA LEU A 82 -8.75 -11.24 2.75
C LEU A 82 -7.29 -10.83 2.60
N GLY A 83 -6.57 -11.41 1.62
CA GLY A 83 -5.19 -11.04 1.30
C GLY A 83 -5.05 -9.54 1.06
N ALA A 84 -5.91 -8.98 0.19
CA ALA A 84 -5.83 -7.56 -0.17
C ALA A 84 -6.12 -6.65 1.03
N SER A 85 -7.07 -7.04 1.89
CA SER A 85 -7.39 -6.28 3.10
C SER A 85 -6.26 -6.35 4.13
N LEU A 86 -5.53 -7.48 4.20
CA LEU A 86 -4.35 -7.63 5.05
C LEU A 86 -3.17 -6.80 4.54
N GLU A 87 -2.96 -6.72 3.22
CA GLU A 87 -1.95 -5.82 2.64
C GLU A 87 -2.21 -4.35 2.98
N HIS A 88 -3.47 -3.90 2.89
CA HIS A 88 -3.85 -2.54 3.29
C HIS A 88 -3.60 -2.24 4.77
N LEU A 89 -3.53 -3.27 5.62
CA LEU A 89 -3.20 -3.15 7.04
C LEU A 89 -1.69 -3.36 7.32
N GLY A 90 -0.85 -3.49 6.29
CA GLY A 90 0.58 -3.79 6.44
C GLY A 90 0.88 -5.23 6.91
N ARG A 91 -0.13 -6.11 6.98
CA ARG A 91 0.00 -7.50 7.45
C ARG A 91 0.43 -8.42 6.31
N TYR A 92 1.57 -8.10 5.70
CA TYR A 92 2.05 -8.72 4.46
C TYR A 92 2.29 -10.23 4.54
N ARG A 93 2.80 -10.74 5.66
CA ARG A 93 3.04 -12.18 5.82
C ARG A 93 1.74 -12.99 5.80
N GLU A 94 0.69 -12.49 6.44
CA GLU A 94 -0.62 -13.14 6.44
C GLU A 94 -1.29 -13.01 5.06
N ALA A 95 -1.13 -11.87 4.39
CA ALA A 95 -1.62 -11.69 3.02
C ALA A 95 -0.98 -12.69 2.05
N LEU A 96 0.34 -12.87 2.14
CA LEU A 96 1.09 -13.82 1.34
C LEU A 96 0.58 -15.25 1.50
N GLU A 97 0.23 -15.65 2.72
CA GLU A 97 -0.38 -16.96 2.99
C GLU A 97 -1.71 -17.13 2.27
N GLN A 98 -2.59 -16.13 2.30
CA GLN A 98 -3.88 -16.22 1.62
C GLN A 98 -3.75 -16.28 0.10
N TYR A 99 -2.78 -15.56 -0.47
CA TYR A 99 -2.51 -15.65 -1.91
C TYR A 99 -1.90 -16.98 -2.33
N ARG A 100 -1.05 -17.59 -1.48
CA ARG A 100 -0.56 -18.95 -1.72
C ARG A 100 -1.72 -19.95 -1.71
N ARG A 101 -2.58 -19.88 -0.69
CA ARG A 101 -3.80 -20.71 -0.62
C ARG A 101 -4.70 -20.51 -1.84
N LEU A 102 -4.87 -19.28 -2.32
CA LEU A 102 -5.64 -18.99 -3.53
C LEU A 102 -5.07 -19.70 -4.76
N VAL A 103 -3.74 -19.71 -4.93
CA VAL A 103 -3.08 -20.39 -6.05
C VAL A 103 -3.03 -21.91 -5.86
N GLU A 104 -3.06 -22.40 -4.62
CA GLU A 104 -3.21 -23.84 -4.32
C GLU A 104 -4.60 -24.34 -4.70
N VAL A 105 -5.65 -23.60 -4.34
CA VAL A 105 -7.05 -23.90 -4.70
C VAL A 105 -7.26 -23.77 -6.21
N ASN A 106 -6.77 -22.68 -6.80
CA ASN A 106 -6.87 -22.42 -8.24
C ASN A 106 -5.50 -22.06 -8.83
N PRO A 107 -4.75 -23.05 -9.34
CA PRO A 107 -3.45 -22.83 -9.98
C PRO A 107 -3.50 -21.97 -11.25
N GLN A 108 -4.69 -21.73 -11.82
CA GLN A 108 -4.92 -20.88 -12.99
C GLN A 108 -5.42 -19.49 -12.59
N SER A 109 -5.40 -19.14 -11.30
CA SER A 109 -5.83 -17.83 -10.81
C SER A 109 -4.81 -16.75 -11.18
N GLY A 110 -4.98 -16.12 -12.34
CA GLY A 110 -4.11 -15.02 -12.80
C GLY A 110 -4.04 -13.85 -11.81
N ARG A 111 -5.14 -13.55 -11.09
CA ARG A 111 -5.16 -12.55 -10.01
C ARG A 111 -4.32 -12.98 -8.82
N GLY A 112 -4.40 -14.23 -8.38
CA GLY A 112 -3.62 -14.74 -7.25
C GLY A 112 -2.12 -14.74 -7.56
N LEU A 113 -1.75 -15.22 -8.75
CA LEU A 113 -0.38 -15.18 -9.25
C LEU A 113 0.14 -13.75 -9.35
N SER A 114 -0.67 -12.82 -9.87
CA SER A 114 -0.29 -11.40 -9.95
C SER A 114 -0.02 -10.79 -8.57
N GLN A 115 -0.86 -11.08 -7.56
CA GLN A 115 -0.63 -10.56 -6.20
C GLN A 115 0.58 -11.20 -5.52
N LEU A 116 0.87 -12.49 -5.75
CA LEU A 116 2.10 -13.10 -5.27
C LEU A 116 3.34 -12.40 -5.83
N VAL A 117 3.35 -12.11 -7.14
CA VAL A 117 4.45 -11.38 -7.78
C VAL A 117 4.57 -9.98 -7.20
N ALA A 118 3.46 -9.24 -7.12
CA ALA A 118 3.45 -7.86 -6.62
C ALA A 118 3.97 -7.79 -5.17
N LEU A 119 3.46 -8.65 -4.28
CA LEU A 119 3.82 -8.64 -2.87
C LEU A 119 5.28 -9.07 -2.62
N LEU A 120 5.74 -10.11 -3.32
CA LEU A 120 7.11 -10.61 -3.17
C LEU A 120 8.14 -9.70 -3.85
N SER A 121 7.73 -8.84 -4.77
CA SER A 121 8.60 -7.82 -5.38
C SER A 121 8.46 -6.43 -4.75
N SER A 122 7.56 -6.26 -3.78
CA SER A 122 7.25 -4.96 -3.19
C SER A 122 8.40 -4.47 -2.30
N PRO A 123 8.92 -3.25 -2.52
CA PRO A 123 9.94 -2.64 -1.66
C PRO A 123 9.33 -1.99 -0.40
N ALA A 124 8.04 -2.18 -0.14
CA ALA A 124 7.37 -1.58 1.02
C ALA A 124 7.98 -2.07 2.35
N PRO A 125 8.15 -1.19 3.37
CA PRO A 125 8.60 -1.62 4.69
C PRO A 125 7.74 -2.75 5.25
N GLY A 126 8.38 -3.81 5.75
CA GLY A 126 7.70 -5.00 6.30
C GLY A 126 7.20 -6.01 5.26
N ALA A 127 7.26 -5.70 3.96
CA ALA A 127 6.98 -6.68 2.91
C ALA A 127 8.04 -7.78 2.90
N PRO A 128 7.68 -9.03 2.54
CA PRO A 128 8.60 -10.17 2.60
C PRO A 128 9.78 -10.09 1.63
N LEU A 129 9.73 -9.22 0.61
CA LEU A 129 10.71 -9.00 -0.46
C LEU A 129 11.57 -10.24 -0.81
N ASP A 130 11.09 -11.01 -1.79
CA ASP A 130 11.77 -12.21 -2.29
C ASP A 130 11.64 -12.24 -3.82
N PHE A 131 12.65 -11.66 -4.47
CA PHE A 131 12.70 -11.57 -5.91
C PHE A 131 12.78 -12.95 -6.59
N ASP A 132 13.45 -13.93 -5.99
CA ASP A 132 13.63 -15.27 -6.58
C ASP A 132 12.31 -16.03 -6.63
N GLN A 133 11.52 -15.92 -5.56
CA GLN A 133 10.17 -16.48 -5.55
C GLN A 133 9.23 -15.71 -6.48
N ALA A 134 9.32 -14.37 -6.52
CA ALA A 134 8.52 -13.57 -7.44
C ALA A 134 8.76 -13.97 -8.91
N GLU A 135 10.00 -14.27 -9.30
CA GLU A 135 10.35 -14.72 -10.65
C GLU A 135 9.69 -16.07 -11.00
N LYS A 136 9.66 -17.02 -10.06
CA LYS A 136 8.95 -18.29 -10.26
C LYS A 136 7.45 -18.08 -10.48
N TRP A 137 6.84 -17.19 -9.72
CA TRP A 137 5.40 -16.88 -9.87
C TRP A 137 5.09 -16.12 -11.16
N VAL A 138 5.99 -15.25 -11.62
CA VAL A 138 5.87 -14.57 -12.92
C VAL A 138 5.86 -15.57 -14.07
N LEU A 139 6.74 -16.57 -14.06
CA LEU A 139 6.77 -17.60 -15.10
C LEU A 139 5.45 -18.38 -15.15
N ARG A 140 4.88 -18.69 -13.98
CA ARG A 140 3.55 -19.31 -13.86
C ARG A 140 2.44 -18.40 -14.37
N LEU A 141 2.49 -17.10 -14.06
CA LEU A 141 1.52 -16.12 -14.55
C LEU A 141 1.51 -16.03 -16.08
N GLU A 142 2.70 -16.06 -16.70
CA GLU A 142 2.84 -16.08 -18.15
C GLU A 142 2.30 -17.39 -18.76
N GLU A 143 2.49 -18.55 -18.11
CA GLU A 143 1.89 -19.81 -18.56
C GLU A 143 0.36 -19.75 -18.60
N VAL A 144 -0.26 -19.17 -17.57
CA VAL A 144 -1.73 -19.05 -17.44
C VAL A 144 -2.29 -18.05 -18.45
N ASN A 145 -1.57 -16.98 -18.75
CA ASN A 145 -2.07 -15.89 -19.58
C ASN A 145 -0.92 -15.28 -20.40
N ARG A 146 -0.76 -15.67 -21.66
CA ARG A 146 0.33 -15.16 -22.53
C ARG A 146 -0.01 -13.90 -23.31
N GLU A 147 -1.30 -13.62 -23.46
CA GLU A 147 -1.79 -12.67 -24.47
C GLU A 147 -2.33 -11.36 -23.86
N GLN A 148 -2.53 -11.30 -22.55
CA GLN A 148 -3.06 -10.11 -21.89
C GLN A 148 -1.96 -9.26 -21.24
N ALA A 149 -2.29 -7.98 -21.01
CA ALA A 149 -1.38 -7.00 -20.42
C ALA A 149 -0.89 -7.37 -19.01
N GLY A 150 -1.74 -8.01 -18.19
CA GLY A 150 -1.50 -8.27 -16.76
C GLY A 150 -0.14 -8.92 -16.44
N PRO A 151 0.19 -10.08 -17.03
CA PRO A 151 1.50 -10.71 -16.90
C PRO A 151 2.68 -9.78 -17.20
N PHE A 152 2.62 -9.03 -18.31
CA PHE A 152 3.68 -8.11 -18.69
C PHE A 152 3.78 -6.89 -17.75
N LEU A 153 2.66 -6.44 -17.17
CA LEU A 153 2.68 -5.44 -16.11
C LEU A 153 3.44 -5.95 -14.89
N GLN A 154 3.16 -7.18 -14.46
CA GLN A 154 3.82 -7.78 -13.29
C GLN A 154 5.31 -8.06 -13.55
N GLN A 155 5.66 -8.51 -14.75
CA GLN A 155 7.06 -8.62 -15.19
C GLN A 155 7.77 -7.26 -15.15
N GLY A 156 7.14 -6.23 -15.72
CA GLY A 156 7.69 -4.87 -15.72
C GLY A 156 7.90 -4.33 -14.31
N LEU A 157 6.94 -4.55 -13.41
CA LEU A 157 7.03 -4.12 -12.01
C LEU A 157 8.13 -4.88 -11.24
N LEU A 158 8.26 -6.19 -11.46
CA LEU A 158 9.34 -6.99 -10.87
C LEU A 158 10.72 -6.44 -11.31
N GLU A 159 10.89 -6.19 -12.61
CA GLU A 159 12.13 -5.65 -13.16
C GLU A 159 12.41 -4.22 -12.66
N LEU A 160 11.36 -3.39 -12.56
CA LEU A 160 11.43 -2.03 -12.03
C LEU A 160 11.92 -2.05 -10.57
N ASN A 161 11.35 -2.91 -9.73
CA ASN A 161 11.70 -3.03 -8.31
C ASN A 161 13.10 -3.62 -8.10
N ARG A 162 13.62 -4.40 -9.06
CA ARG A 162 15.04 -4.83 -9.10
C ARG A 162 16.00 -3.74 -9.62
N GLY A 163 15.50 -2.56 -9.99
CA GLY A 163 16.28 -1.49 -10.59
C GLY A 163 16.70 -1.75 -12.05
N ARG A 164 16.13 -2.77 -12.71
CA ARG A 164 16.45 -3.17 -14.10
C ARG A 164 15.57 -2.42 -15.09
N PHE A 165 15.67 -1.09 -15.10
CA PHE A 165 14.76 -0.19 -15.83
C PHE A 165 14.67 -0.45 -17.35
N ALA A 166 15.74 -0.93 -17.99
CA ALA A 166 15.70 -1.25 -19.42
C ALA A 166 14.76 -2.42 -19.71
N LYS A 167 14.84 -3.50 -18.92
CA LYS A 167 13.96 -4.66 -19.03
C LYS A 167 12.53 -4.31 -18.63
N ALA A 168 12.36 -3.53 -17.56
CA ALA A 168 11.05 -3.04 -17.16
C ALA A 168 10.32 -2.31 -18.30
N ALA A 169 11.03 -1.44 -19.03
CA ALA A 169 10.48 -0.72 -20.18
C ALA A 169 10.08 -1.64 -21.34
N GLU A 170 10.80 -2.75 -21.58
CA GLU A 170 10.44 -3.73 -22.61
C GLU A 170 9.09 -4.40 -22.28
N HIS A 171 8.92 -4.85 -21.03
CA HIS A 171 7.67 -5.47 -20.56
C HIS A 171 6.51 -4.48 -20.56
N PHE A 172 6.69 -3.26 -20.02
CA PHE A 172 5.65 -2.23 -20.07
C PHE A 172 5.30 -1.83 -21.50
N GLY A 173 6.26 -1.87 -22.44
CA GLY A 173 6.00 -1.65 -23.85
C GLY A 173 5.01 -2.67 -24.46
N VAL A 174 4.99 -3.91 -23.97
CA VAL A 174 3.97 -4.91 -24.37
C VAL A 174 2.60 -4.49 -23.85
N ALA A 175 2.50 -4.11 -22.58
CA ALA A 175 1.26 -3.65 -21.96
C ALA A 175 0.71 -2.38 -22.66
N VAL A 176 1.58 -1.44 -23.03
CA VAL A 176 1.24 -0.26 -23.84
C VAL A 176 0.63 -0.65 -25.18
N ARG A 177 1.21 -1.62 -25.90
CA ARG A 177 0.67 -2.09 -27.19
C ARG A 177 -0.71 -2.73 -27.07
N SER A 178 -1.03 -3.34 -25.93
CA SER A 178 -2.38 -3.85 -25.62
C SER A 178 -3.38 -2.76 -25.18
N GLY A 179 -2.94 -1.50 -25.10
CA GLY A 179 -3.79 -0.38 -24.69
C GLY A 179 -4.01 -0.28 -23.17
N SER A 180 -3.21 -0.97 -22.34
CA SER A 180 -3.34 -0.91 -20.88
C SER A 180 -2.98 0.49 -20.35
N PRO A 181 -3.91 1.18 -19.66
CA PRO A 181 -3.63 2.47 -19.04
C PRO A 181 -2.46 2.42 -18.04
N GLU A 182 -2.41 1.37 -17.23
CA GLU A 182 -1.32 1.14 -16.28
C GLU A 182 0.01 0.88 -17.01
N GLY A 183 -0.04 0.19 -18.15
CA GLY A 183 1.13 -0.02 -19.00
C GLY A 183 1.76 1.30 -19.43
N PHE A 184 0.93 2.25 -19.87
CA PHE A 184 1.38 3.60 -20.20
C PHE A 184 1.95 4.34 -18.98
N ALA A 185 1.24 4.31 -17.84
CA ALA A 185 1.70 5.00 -16.64
C ALA A 185 3.07 4.48 -16.17
N TRP A 186 3.25 3.16 -16.11
CA TRP A 186 4.50 2.55 -15.68
C TRP A 186 5.62 2.67 -16.72
N ALA A 187 5.32 2.61 -18.02
CA ALA A 187 6.28 2.91 -19.08
C ALA A 187 6.79 4.35 -18.96
N GLY A 188 5.88 5.31 -18.74
CA GLY A 188 6.22 6.72 -18.54
C GLY A 188 7.10 6.94 -17.32
N TYR A 189 6.75 6.32 -16.20
CA TYR A 189 7.55 6.39 -14.97
C TYR A 189 8.95 5.81 -15.16
N THR A 190 9.04 4.65 -15.82
CA THR A 190 10.32 3.99 -16.12
C THR A 190 11.18 4.82 -17.07
N ALA A 191 10.60 5.44 -18.09
CA ALA A 191 11.31 6.35 -19.00
C ALA A 191 11.83 7.59 -18.25
N TRP A 192 11.02 8.14 -17.33
CA TRP A 192 11.42 9.26 -16.49
C TRP A 192 12.61 8.93 -15.57
N LEU A 193 12.57 7.78 -14.89
CA LEU A 193 13.69 7.29 -14.05
C LEU A 193 15.00 7.13 -14.85
N ARG A 194 14.89 6.89 -16.16
CA ARG A 194 16.04 6.77 -17.08
C ARG A 194 16.49 8.11 -17.67
N GLY A 195 15.94 9.23 -17.21
CA GLY A 195 16.23 10.57 -17.73
C GLY A 195 15.66 10.83 -19.14
N ARG A 196 14.75 9.98 -19.63
CA ARG A 196 14.16 10.10 -20.98
C ARG A 196 12.85 10.88 -20.95
N THR A 197 12.96 12.14 -20.60
CA THR A 197 11.83 13.05 -20.33
C THR A 197 10.83 13.15 -21.49
N GLY A 198 11.31 13.18 -22.74
CA GLY A 198 10.43 13.22 -23.92
C GLY A 198 9.61 11.94 -24.09
N GLU A 199 10.25 10.77 -23.96
CA GLU A 199 9.59 9.46 -24.01
C GLU A 199 8.56 9.32 -22.88
N ALA A 200 8.94 9.74 -21.68
CA ALA A 200 8.06 9.72 -20.51
C ALA A 200 6.78 10.55 -20.73
N LEU A 201 6.92 11.75 -21.29
CA LEU A 201 5.78 12.64 -21.55
C LEU A 201 4.79 12.02 -22.55
N GLU A 202 5.30 11.38 -23.61
CA GLU A 202 4.45 10.69 -24.59
C GLU A 202 3.68 9.54 -23.94
N MET A 203 4.31 8.77 -23.05
CA MET A 203 3.64 7.68 -22.35
C MET A 203 2.56 8.19 -21.38
N PHE A 204 2.85 9.23 -20.58
CA PHE A 204 1.86 9.79 -19.64
C PHE A 204 0.67 10.46 -20.34
N ARG A 205 0.81 10.92 -21.58
CA ARG A 205 -0.34 11.41 -22.35
C ARG A 205 -1.34 10.30 -22.67
N GLY A 206 -0.91 9.04 -22.78
CA GLY A 206 -1.75 7.90 -23.14
C GLY A 206 -3.01 7.76 -22.27
N PRO A 207 -2.89 7.55 -20.94
CA PRO A 207 -4.04 7.36 -20.05
C PRO A 207 -4.95 8.58 -20.01
N ILE A 208 -4.38 9.79 -20.06
CA ILE A 208 -5.12 11.05 -20.09
C ILE A 208 -6.00 11.14 -21.34
N GLU A 209 -5.47 10.78 -22.51
CA GLU A 209 -6.23 10.81 -23.75
C GLU A 209 -7.29 9.70 -23.82
N ILE A 210 -6.99 8.51 -23.27
CA ILE A 210 -7.99 7.43 -23.11
C ILE A 210 -9.14 7.91 -22.23
N GLU A 211 -8.85 8.47 -21.05
CA GLU A 211 -9.85 8.99 -20.12
C GLU A 211 -10.71 10.09 -20.77
N LYS A 212 -10.09 11.06 -21.46
CA LYS A 212 -10.81 12.11 -22.20
C LYS A 212 -11.74 11.53 -23.25
N ARG A 213 -11.27 10.53 -24.02
CA ARG A 213 -12.05 9.87 -25.06
C ARG A 213 -13.25 9.13 -24.46
N GLU A 214 -13.05 8.38 -23.38
CA GLU A 214 -14.11 7.62 -22.72
C GLU A 214 -15.16 8.52 -22.06
N ARG A 215 -14.75 9.58 -21.36
CA ARG A 215 -15.68 10.58 -20.81
C ARG A 215 -16.54 11.25 -21.88
N ARG A 216 -15.99 11.45 -23.09
CA ARG A 216 -16.74 11.97 -24.24
C ARG A 216 -17.76 10.96 -24.80
N LEU A 217 -17.46 9.66 -24.71
CA LEU A 217 -18.30 8.57 -25.23
C LEU A 217 -19.38 8.10 -24.23
N ALA A 218 -19.17 8.23 -22.92
CA ALA A 218 -20.03 7.70 -21.86
C ALA A 218 -21.44 8.35 -21.72
N GLY A 219 -21.92 9.08 -22.74
CA GLY A 219 -23.32 9.52 -22.83
C GLY A 219 -24.33 8.36 -22.99
N ALA A 220 -23.89 7.17 -23.43
CA ALA A 220 -24.66 5.91 -23.42
C ALA A 220 -23.74 4.73 -23.80
N GLY A 221 -23.15 4.05 -22.82
CA GLY A 221 -22.29 2.88 -23.05
C GLY A 221 -22.57 1.76 -22.06
N ILE A 222 -22.50 0.51 -22.54
CA ILE A 222 -22.70 -0.71 -21.73
C ILE A 222 -21.49 -0.88 -20.81
N LYS A 223 -21.78 -0.98 -19.50
CA LYS A 223 -20.82 -1.03 -18.39
C LYS A 223 -20.28 -2.44 -18.20
N ALA A 224 -18.96 -2.58 -18.05
CA ALA A 224 -18.30 -3.79 -17.59
C ALA A 224 -18.18 -3.82 -16.05
N GLU A 225 -17.84 -4.98 -15.48
CA GLU A 225 -17.77 -5.25 -14.04
C GLU A 225 -16.73 -4.39 -13.27
N GLY A 226 -15.86 -3.69 -14.00
CA GLY A 226 -14.89 -2.71 -13.47
C GLY A 226 -15.24 -1.24 -13.69
N ASP A 227 -16.35 -0.94 -14.38
CA ASP A 227 -16.77 0.43 -14.71
C ASP A 227 -17.52 1.04 -13.52
N ILE A 228 -16.76 1.36 -12.48
CA ILE A 228 -17.25 2.18 -11.39
C ILE A 228 -17.09 3.64 -11.82
N LEU A 229 -18.22 4.28 -12.16
CA LEU A 229 -18.24 5.73 -12.39
C LEU A 229 -17.58 6.44 -11.18
N PRO A 230 -16.80 7.51 -11.41
CA PRO A 230 -16.18 8.32 -10.37
C PRO A 230 -17.24 9.16 -9.65
N GLU A 231 -18.12 8.49 -8.91
CA GLU A 231 -18.96 9.15 -7.93
C GLU A 231 -18.12 9.43 -6.68
N PRO A 232 -18.28 10.59 -6.03
CA PRO A 232 -17.64 10.88 -4.75
C PRO A 232 -17.87 9.73 -3.76
N GLY A 233 -16.77 9.18 -3.24
CA GLY A 233 -16.81 8.06 -2.28
C GLY A 233 -16.70 6.66 -2.90
N LYS A 234 -16.56 6.53 -4.23
CA LYS A 234 -16.24 5.22 -4.85
C LYS A 234 -14.72 5.06 -5.09
N PRO A 235 -14.18 3.84 -5.01
CA PRO A 235 -12.78 3.57 -5.35
C PRO A 235 -12.51 3.92 -6.81
N LEU A 236 -11.36 4.56 -7.06
CA LEU A 236 -10.90 4.91 -8.40
C LEU A 236 -10.74 3.64 -9.25
N SER A 237 -11.13 3.69 -10.53
CA SER A 237 -10.82 2.62 -11.47
C SER A 237 -9.32 2.55 -11.75
N ALA A 238 -8.90 1.48 -12.41
CA ALA A 238 -7.51 1.29 -12.81
C ALA A 238 -7.05 2.37 -13.82
N LEU A 239 -7.93 2.73 -14.75
CA LEU A 239 -7.74 3.86 -15.67
C LEU A 239 -7.66 5.19 -14.92
N ASP A 240 -8.56 5.46 -13.96
CA ASP A 240 -8.54 6.72 -13.18
C ASP A 240 -7.24 6.87 -12.39
N ARG A 241 -6.77 5.79 -11.74
CA ARG A 241 -5.48 5.80 -11.04
C ARG A 241 -4.33 6.08 -12.00
N ALA A 242 -4.29 5.40 -13.14
CA ALA A 242 -3.25 5.60 -14.14
C ALA A 242 -3.26 7.02 -14.71
N ALA A 243 -4.44 7.60 -14.96
CA ALA A 243 -4.59 8.97 -15.42
C ALA A 243 -4.15 9.99 -14.36
N LEU A 244 -4.49 9.78 -13.09
CA LEU A 244 -4.03 10.64 -11.99
C LEU A 244 -2.50 10.61 -11.83
N VAL A 245 -1.90 9.43 -11.85
CA VAL A 245 -0.43 9.26 -11.85
C VAL A 245 0.17 9.98 -13.05
N SER A 246 -0.41 9.81 -14.24
CA SER A 246 0.10 10.42 -15.46
C SER A 246 -0.03 11.95 -15.47
N LEU A 247 -1.13 12.49 -14.95
CA LEU A 247 -1.34 13.93 -14.79
C LEU A 247 -0.29 14.53 -13.86
N PHE A 248 -0.03 13.84 -12.75
CA PHE A 248 1.01 14.22 -11.81
C PHE A 248 2.37 14.31 -12.52
N PHE A 249 2.84 13.22 -13.16
CA PHE A 249 4.15 13.21 -13.80
C PHE A 249 4.27 14.09 -15.04
N SER A 250 3.21 14.19 -15.85
CA SER A 250 3.19 15.10 -17.01
C SER A 250 3.41 16.56 -16.57
N ARG A 251 2.86 16.95 -15.41
CA ARG A 251 3.07 18.29 -14.85
C ARG A 251 4.51 18.49 -14.37
N VAL A 252 5.09 17.49 -13.69
CA VAL A 252 6.50 17.50 -13.29
C VAL A 252 7.41 17.68 -14.50
N ILE A 253 7.14 16.94 -15.58
CA ILE A 253 7.97 16.92 -16.79
C ILE A 253 7.85 18.23 -17.61
N GLN A 254 6.64 18.72 -17.86
CA GLN A 254 6.42 19.91 -18.69
C GLN A 254 6.87 21.22 -18.01
N GLY A 255 6.98 21.23 -16.68
CA GLY A 255 7.40 22.39 -15.89
C GLY A 255 8.89 22.75 -15.98
N GLY A 256 9.72 21.98 -16.72
CA GLY A 256 11.07 22.40 -17.12
C GLY A 256 12.07 22.72 -16.01
N GLY A 257 11.85 22.28 -14.76
CA GLY A 257 12.78 22.57 -13.66
C GLY A 257 12.26 22.42 -12.24
N GLU A 258 11.01 22.00 -12.04
CA GLU A 258 10.55 21.68 -10.70
C GLU A 258 10.76 20.18 -10.46
N THR A 259 11.65 19.85 -9.51
CA THR A 259 11.64 18.58 -8.79
C THR A 259 10.20 18.14 -8.52
N MET A 260 9.91 16.83 -8.49
CA MET A 260 8.68 16.25 -7.92
C MET A 260 8.06 17.24 -6.93
N PRO A 261 6.88 17.84 -7.20
CA PRO A 261 6.33 18.80 -6.27
C PRO A 261 6.24 18.05 -4.95
N ALA A 262 6.99 18.52 -3.95
CA ALA A 262 7.12 17.84 -2.67
C ALA A 262 5.76 17.64 -1.98
N VAL A 263 4.69 18.26 -2.51
CA VAL A 263 3.34 18.25 -1.99
C VAL A 263 2.34 18.21 -3.15
N PHE A 264 1.51 17.16 -3.19
CA PHE A 264 0.17 17.21 -3.79
C PHE A 264 -0.62 18.28 -3.03
N ARG A 265 -1.10 19.34 -3.70
CA ARG A 265 -1.87 20.41 -3.07
C ARG A 265 -3.38 20.13 -3.16
N PRO A 266 -4.02 19.49 -2.15
CA PRO A 266 -5.46 19.64 -1.99
C PRO A 266 -5.74 21.13 -1.78
N ALA A 267 -6.82 21.63 -2.38
CA ALA A 267 -7.13 23.04 -2.33
C ALA A 267 -7.27 23.52 -0.87
N GLY A 268 -6.52 24.57 -0.48
CA GLY A 268 -6.96 25.46 0.61
C GLY A 268 -5.98 25.92 1.69
N VAL A 269 -4.68 25.55 1.70
CA VAL A 269 -3.76 26.07 2.73
C VAL A 269 -2.38 26.40 2.15
N GLU A 270 -1.99 27.67 2.12
CA GLU A 270 -0.60 28.10 1.98
C GLU A 270 0.02 28.22 3.39
N ILE A 271 1.03 27.41 3.69
CA ILE A 271 1.85 27.57 4.90
C ILE A 271 3.11 28.34 4.49
N THR A 272 3.20 29.60 4.90
CA THR A 272 4.43 30.39 4.84
C THR A 272 5.27 30.12 6.08
N ALA A 273 6.21 29.19 5.95
CA ALA A 273 7.19 28.85 6.98
C ALA A 273 8.58 29.38 6.60
N ASP A 274 9.36 29.80 7.60
CA ASP A 274 10.71 30.37 7.44
C ASP A 274 11.84 29.37 7.72
N GLY A 275 11.54 28.07 7.80
CA GLY A 275 12.56 27.02 7.96
C GLY A 275 12.06 25.62 7.62
N PRO A 276 12.90 24.59 7.79
CA PRO A 276 12.64 23.23 7.31
C PRO A 276 11.53 22.54 8.10
N GLY A 277 10.81 21.63 7.44
CA GLY A 277 9.79 20.80 8.08
C GLY A 277 9.99 19.31 7.79
N ALA A 278 9.34 18.49 8.59
CA ALA A 278 9.35 17.04 8.51
C ALA A 278 7.93 16.48 8.70
N TRP A 279 7.65 15.35 8.04
CA TRP A 279 6.34 14.70 8.06
C TRP A 279 6.38 13.39 8.83
N ASP A 280 5.37 13.14 9.66
CA ASP A 280 5.11 11.85 10.33
C ASP A 280 3.67 11.80 10.86
N ASP A 281 3.16 10.63 11.23
CA ASP A 281 1.82 10.45 11.83
C ASP A 281 1.93 10.55 13.37
N TYR A 282 1.80 11.76 13.92
CA TYR A 282 2.12 11.99 15.35
C TYR A 282 1.01 11.54 16.31
N ASP A 283 -0.23 11.36 15.82
CA ASP A 283 -1.36 10.93 16.65
C ASP A 283 -1.94 9.56 16.28
N GLY A 284 -1.33 8.88 15.30
CA GLY A 284 -1.66 7.52 14.90
C GLY A 284 -2.99 7.43 14.15
N ASP A 285 -3.47 8.53 13.57
CA ASP A 285 -4.74 8.59 12.85
C ASP A 285 -4.62 8.11 11.39
N GLY A 286 -3.40 7.79 10.93
CA GLY A 286 -3.08 7.35 9.59
C GLY A 286 -2.88 8.48 8.58
N GLY A 287 -3.08 9.74 9.00
CA GLY A 287 -2.74 10.94 8.26
C GLY A 287 -1.31 11.38 8.56
N VAL A 288 -0.53 11.70 7.51
CA VAL A 288 0.80 12.29 7.72
C VAL A 288 0.70 13.76 8.09
N ASP A 289 1.25 14.13 9.23
CA ASP A 289 1.22 15.46 9.83
C ASP A 289 2.52 16.23 9.59
N LEU A 290 2.52 17.55 9.78
CA LEU A 290 3.66 18.41 9.46
C LEU A 290 4.19 19.14 10.68
N ALA A 291 5.44 18.88 11.06
CA ALA A 291 6.20 19.71 11.97
C ALA A 291 7.13 20.65 11.19
N VAL A 292 7.26 21.90 11.65
CA VAL A 292 8.03 22.95 10.98
C VAL A 292 8.91 23.68 11.99
N ALA A 293 10.21 23.66 11.74
CA ALA A 293 11.18 24.55 12.37
C ALA A 293 11.01 25.95 11.75
N ALA A 294 10.32 26.82 12.46
CA ALA A 294 10.10 28.21 12.12
C ALA A 294 10.50 29.09 13.32
N LYS A 295 10.51 30.43 13.15
CA LYS A 295 10.80 31.35 14.27
C LYS A 295 10.00 31.00 15.53
N SER A 296 8.73 30.64 15.35
CA SER A 296 7.95 29.87 16.31
C SER A 296 7.70 28.50 15.71
N PHE A 297 8.08 27.43 16.42
CA PHE A 297 7.83 26.07 15.95
C PHE A 297 6.35 25.86 15.70
N LYS A 298 6.03 25.06 14.67
CA LYS A 298 4.65 24.71 14.32
C LYS A 298 4.48 23.22 14.17
N LEU A 299 3.36 22.71 14.68
CA LEU A 299 2.85 21.38 14.39
C LEU A 299 1.46 21.51 13.77
N TYR A 300 1.24 20.84 12.65
CA TYR A 300 -0.01 20.82 11.91
C TYR A 300 -0.53 19.40 11.76
N GLN A 301 -1.74 19.14 12.25
CA GLN A 301 -2.45 17.86 12.02
C GLN A 301 -3.11 17.86 10.63
N ASN A 302 -3.02 16.75 9.91
CA ASN A 302 -3.59 16.53 8.60
C ASN A 302 -4.91 15.74 8.68
N ALA A 303 -6.02 16.46 8.76
CA ALA A 303 -7.35 15.86 8.71
C ALA A 303 -7.86 15.80 7.26
N GLY A 304 -7.60 14.69 6.57
CA GLY A 304 -8.14 14.44 5.22
C GLY A 304 -7.63 15.43 4.15
N GLY A 305 -6.35 15.80 4.22
CA GLY A 305 -5.70 16.73 3.31
C GLY A 305 -5.79 18.19 3.74
N ARG A 306 -6.26 18.48 4.96
CA ARG A 306 -6.31 19.83 5.52
C ARG A 306 -5.44 19.93 6.76
N LEU A 307 -4.56 20.93 6.77
CA LEU A 307 -3.61 21.16 7.86
C LEU A 307 -4.19 22.10 8.92
N HIS A 308 -4.19 21.65 10.17
CA HIS A 308 -4.70 22.37 11.33
C HIS A 308 -3.56 22.64 12.33
N ASP A 309 -3.30 23.90 12.67
CA ASP A 309 -2.27 24.25 13.68
C ASP A 309 -2.69 23.74 15.07
N VAL A 310 -2.02 22.69 15.53
CA VAL A 310 -2.24 22.03 16.82
C VAL A 310 -1.10 22.32 17.80
N THR A 311 -0.19 23.24 17.47
CA THR A 311 1.04 23.50 18.24
C THR A 311 0.78 23.71 19.74
N ARG A 312 -0.23 24.52 20.09
CA ARG A 312 -0.54 24.80 21.50
C ARG A 312 -1.23 23.63 22.19
N THR A 313 -2.14 22.95 21.50
CA THR A 313 -2.90 21.81 22.06
C THR A 313 -2.00 20.61 22.29
N ALA A 314 -0.98 20.42 21.44
CA ALA A 314 0.06 19.42 21.55
C ALA A 314 1.13 19.75 22.61
N GLY A 315 1.06 20.91 23.28
CA GLY A 315 2.00 21.30 24.34
C GLY A 315 3.26 22.04 23.86
N LEU A 316 3.36 22.36 22.57
CA LEU A 316 4.55 22.95 21.94
C LEU A 316 4.47 24.49 21.77
N GLY A 317 3.47 25.14 22.38
CA GLY A 317 3.17 26.55 22.15
C GLY A 317 4.28 27.56 22.51
N GLY A 318 5.25 27.18 23.33
CA GLY A 318 6.41 28.00 23.72
C GLY A 318 7.69 27.67 22.95
N VAL A 319 7.66 26.67 22.07
CA VAL A 319 8.85 26.18 21.36
C VAL A 319 9.22 27.15 20.24
N SER A 320 10.47 27.58 20.24
CA SER A 320 11.03 28.53 19.28
C SER A 320 12.52 28.25 19.05
N GLY A 321 13.09 28.84 18.00
CA GLY A 321 14.53 28.78 17.72
C GLY A 321 15.04 27.44 17.20
N ALA A 322 14.14 26.51 16.85
CA ALA A 322 14.52 25.28 16.16
C ALA A 322 15.00 25.64 14.74
N ARG A 323 16.12 25.05 14.32
CA ARG A 323 16.65 25.16 12.94
C ARG A 323 16.33 23.93 12.09
N GLY A 324 15.86 22.85 12.71
CA GLY A 324 15.51 21.60 12.07
C GLY A 324 14.63 20.74 12.95
N VAL A 325 13.99 19.76 12.34
CA VAL A 325 13.09 18.80 12.98
C VAL A 325 13.44 17.41 12.49
N VAL A 326 13.48 16.45 13.41
CA VAL A 326 13.65 15.02 13.13
C VAL A 326 12.60 14.26 13.93
N TRP A 327 11.94 13.31 13.27
CA TRP A 327 11.03 12.36 13.91
C TRP A 327 11.77 11.06 14.20
N ALA A 328 11.52 10.46 15.35
CA ALA A 328 12.03 9.14 15.73
C ALA A 328 11.20 8.57 16.87
N ASP A 329 10.90 7.28 16.87
CA ASP A 329 10.41 6.59 18.06
C ASP A 329 11.62 6.17 18.91
N TYR A 330 12.06 7.04 19.82
CA TYR A 330 13.32 6.80 20.56
C TYR A 330 13.12 5.91 21.78
N ASP A 331 11.89 5.65 22.23
CA ASP A 331 11.65 4.76 23.36
C ASP A 331 10.80 3.53 23.02
N GLY A 332 10.57 3.30 21.73
CA GLY A 332 9.97 2.09 21.18
C GLY A 332 8.49 1.95 21.51
N ASP A 333 7.82 3.05 21.87
CA ASP A 333 6.41 3.03 22.28
C ASP A 333 5.43 3.14 21.10
N GLY A 334 5.96 3.26 19.88
CA GLY A 334 5.21 3.33 18.63
C GLY A 334 4.66 4.71 18.30
N ASN A 335 4.88 5.73 19.16
CA ASN A 335 4.55 7.11 18.85
C ASN A 335 5.81 7.85 18.40
N PRO A 336 5.82 8.50 17.23
CA PRO A 336 7.01 9.22 16.80
C PRO A 336 7.24 10.46 17.69
N ASP A 337 8.46 10.56 18.22
CA ASP A 337 8.94 11.66 19.06
C ASP A 337 9.60 12.76 18.24
N LEU A 338 9.71 13.95 18.84
CA LEU A 338 10.27 15.14 18.17
C LEU A 338 11.68 15.46 18.69
N TYR A 339 12.67 15.43 17.80
CA TYR A 339 13.99 15.97 18.07
C TYR A 339 14.22 17.27 17.28
N LEU A 340 14.38 18.38 18.00
CA LEU A 340 14.56 19.71 17.43
C LEU A 340 16.03 20.09 17.41
N LEU A 341 16.52 20.49 16.23
CA LEU A 341 17.90 20.90 15.98
C LEU A 341 18.12 22.38 16.25
N GLY A 342 19.36 22.77 16.57
CA GLY A 342 19.75 24.15 16.86
C GLY A 342 20.86 24.24 17.91
N ASP A 343 21.12 25.45 18.41
CA ASP A 343 22.18 25.70 19.41
C ASP A 343 21.87 25.05 20.77
N GLY A 344 20.59 24.78 21.04
CA GLY A 344 20.12 23.96 22.15
C GLY A 344 19.15 22.93 21.60
N ALA A 345 19.68 21.81 21.13
CA ALA A 345 18.88 20.72 20.61
C ALA A 345 18.04 20.12 21.73
N ARG A 346 16.79 19.78 21.41
CA ARG A 346 15.79 19.34 22.39
C ARG A 346 15.06 18.11 21.91
N LEU A 347 14.85 17.16 22.81
CA LEU A 347 14.05 15.96 22.59
C LEU A 347 12.70 16.12 23.29
N PHE A 348 11.63 15.78 22.60
CA PHE A 348 10.27 15.81 23.09
C PHE A 348 9.62 14.45 22.88
N ARG A 349 9.30 13.77 23.98
CA ARG A 349 8.56 12.52 23.95
C ARG A 349 7.09 12.76 23.59
N ASN A 350 6.54 11.93 22.71
CA ASN A 350 5.15 11.92 22.31
C ASN A 350 4.32 10.97 23.18
N LEU A 351 3.35 11.51 23.91
CA LEU A 351 2.46 10.79 24.81
C LEU A 351 1.08 10.56 24.17
N GLY A 352 1.06 10.11 22.90
CA GLY A 352 -0.16 9.91 22.11
C GLY A 352 -0.83 11.22 21.68
N GLY A 353 -0.06 12.14 21.11
CA GLY A 353 -0.53 13.42 20.57
C GLY A 353 -0.21 14.65 21.44
N ARG A 354 0.49 14.47 22.56
CA ARG A 354 1.01 15.55 23.41
C ARG A 354 2.49 15.36 23.66
N PHE A 355 3.24 16.45 23.62
CA PHE A 355 4.68 16.42 23.75
C PHE A 355 5.16 16.90 25.11
N GLN A 356 6.12 16.16 25.67
CA GLN A 356 6.85 16.52 26.88
C GLN A 356 8.34 16.60 26.57
N GLU A 357 9.00 17.70 26.94
CA GLU A 357 10.45 17.81 26.77
C GLU A 357 11.18 16.85 27.72
N THR A 358 12.00 15.96 27.16
CA THR A 358 12.78 14.92 27.87
C THR A 358 14.29 15.05 27.64
N THR A 359 14.75 16.12 27.00
CA THR A 359 16.16 16.36 26.63
C THR A 359 17.17 15.97 27.72
N GLY A 360 17.01 16.50 28.93
CA GLY A 360 17.94 16.23 30.04
C GLY A 360 17.77 14.84 30.65
N GLU A 361 16.56 14.29 30.67
CA GLU A 361 16.27 12.94 31.18
C GLU A 361 16.87 11.85 30.28
N ALA A 362 16.86 12.11 28.97
CA ALA A 362 17.45 11.27 27.94
C ALA A 362 18.99 11.39 27.89
N GLY A 363 19.61 12.28 28.69
CA GLY A 363 21.06 12.49 28.68
C GLY A 363 21.57 13.30 27.48
N LEU A 364 20.68 14.01 26.78
CA LEU A 364 21.00 14.84 25.64
C LEU A 364 21.11 16.33 26.04
N GLY A 365 21.67 17.11 25.12
CA GLY A 365 21.80 18.56 25.26
C GLY A 365 22.84 19.12 24.29
N GLY A 366 23.10 20.42 24.40
CA GLY A 366 24.05 21.11 23.52
C GLY A 366 23.53 21.32 22.09
N ALA A 367 24.42 21.80 21.22
CA ALA A 367 24.07 22.13 19.85
C ALA A 367 24.06 20.88 18.96
N ALA A 368 23.08 20.78 18.07
CA ALA A 368 23.05 19.77 17.02
C ALA A 368 22.60 20.42 15.72
N GLU A 369 23.43 20.33 14.68
CA GLU A 369 23.16 20.92 13.37
C GLU A 369 22.44 19.95 12.44
N ARG A 370 22.76 18.66 12.56
CA ARG A 370 22.10 17.54 11.89
C ARG A 370 22.01 16.36 12.83
N ALA A 371 20.98 15.56 12.67
CA ALA A 371 20.82 14.31 13.39
C ALA A 371 20.13 13.28 12.51
N VAL A 372 20.39 12.02 12.81
CA VAL A 372 19.67 10.87 12.29
C VAL A 372 19.49 9.86 13.41
N PHE A 373 18.32 9.24 13.44
CA PHE A 373 18.03 8.12 14.32
C PHE A 373 18.00 6.82 13.50
N ALA A 374 18.58 5.77 14.04
CA ALA A 374 18.54 4.42 13.47
C ALA A 374 18.90 3.40 14.55
N ASP A 375 18.30 2.22 14.51
CA ASP A 375 18.71 1.09 15.34
C ASP A 375 20.04 0.52 14.81
N LEU A 376 21.17 0.89 15.43
CA LEU A 376 22.51 0.60 14.91
C LEU A 376 23.05 -0.75 15.39
N ASP A 377 22.64 -1.26 16.56
CA ASP A 377 23.04 -2.58 17.06
C ASP A 377 21.94 -3.66 16.99
N GLY A 378 20.73 -3.30 16.57
CA GLY A 378 19.64 -4.24 16.36
C GLY A 378 18.88 -4.58 17.64
N ASP A 379 18.97 -3.76 18.69
CA ASP A 379 18.29 -3.99 19.96
C ASP A 379 16.85 -3.49 19.99
N GLY A 380 16.45 -2.75 18.94
CA GLY A 380 15.11 -2.20 18.75
C GLY A 380 14.93 -0.78 19.28
N ASP A 381 15.92 -0.21 19.97
CA ASP A 381 15.91 1.19 20.39
C ASP A 381 16.61 2.06 19.32
N ALA A 382 16.05 3.23 19.02
CA ALA A 382 16.65 4.09 18.01
C ALA A 382 17.90 4.82 18.56
N ASP A 383 19.08 4.49 18.03
CA ASP A 383 20.34 5.18 18.32
C ASP A 383 20.43 6.53 17.59
N LEU A 384 21.22 7.46 18.12
CA LEU A 384 21.35 8.83 17.61
C LEU A 384 22.76 9.12 17.09
N ALA A 385 22.88 9.46 15.82
CA ALA A 385 24.08 10.11 15.28
C ALA A 385 23.80 11.59 15.00
N ARG A 386 24.62 12.49 15.53
CA ARG A 386 24.44 13.94 15.34
C ARG A 386 25.75 14.70 15.09
N ALA A 387 25.64 15.77 14.31
CA ALA A 387 26.72 16.70 14.04
C ALA A 387 26.73 17.82 15.10
N GLU A 388 27.82 17.93 15.83
CA GLU A 388 28.02 18.90 16.92
C GLU A 388 29.20 19.83 16.62
N PRO A 389 29.19 21.07 17.12
CA PRO A 389 30.33 21.98 16.98
C PRO A 389 31.60 21.38 17.60
N ALA A 390 32.71 21.48 16.87
CA ALA A 390 34.04 21.04 17.32
C ALA A 390 35.12 22.05 16.87
N GLU A 391 36.33 21.92 17.42
CA GLU A 391 37.45 22.77 16.99
C GLU A 391 37.71 22.55 15.49
N GLY A 392 37.65 23.62 14.70
CA GLY A 392 37.84 23.57 13.24
C GLY A 392 36.61 23.17 12.41
N GLY A 393 35.42 22.98 13.01
CA GLY A 393 34.19 22.72 12.25
C GLY A 393 33.14 21.92 13.01
N TRP A 394 32.79 20.76 12.48
CA TRP A 394 31.74 19.88 13.01
C TRP A 394 32.31 18.47 13.22
N ALA A 395 31.97 17.84 14.35
CA ALA A 395 32.23 16.44 14.61
C ALA A 395 30.92 15.67 14.62
N VAL A 396 30.92 14.46 14.07
CA VAL A 396 29.79 13.53 14.22
C VAL A 396 30.02 12.73 15.50
N ARG A 397 29.03 12.70 16.39
CA ARG A 397 29.00 11.83 17.56
C ARG A 397 27.84 10.85 17.45
N ILE A 398 28.12 9.62 17.90
CA ILE A 398 27.14 8.54 18.00
C ILE A 398 26.80 8.34 19.47
N TYR A 399 25.51 8.20 19.72
CA TYR A 399 24.91 7.98 21.03
C TYR A 399 24.11 6.69 20.98
N ARG A 400 24.50 5.73 21.81
CA ARG A 400 23.74 4.50 22.04
C ARG A 400 22.55 4.77 22.93
N ASN A 401 21.39 4.29 22.53
CA ASN A 401 20.15 4.43 23.27
C ASN A 401 19.83 3.13 23.99
N GLY A 402 19.77 3.16 25.32
CA GLY A 402 19.30 2.03 26.11
C GLY A 402 18.03 2.41 26.85
N GLY A 403 16.86 2.04 26.31
CA GLY A 403 15.56 2.28 26.91
C GLY A 403 15.24 3.76 27.11
N GLY A 404 15.55 4.60 26.12
CA GLY A 404 15.26 6.03 26.12
C GLY A 404 16.35 6.92 26.74
N ARG A 405 17.56 6.39 26.96
CA ARG A 405 18.70 7.14 27.49
C ARG A 405 19.94 6.98 26.61
N PHE A 406 20.52 8.12 26.25
CA PHE A 406 21.63 8.20 25.32
C PHE A 406 22.99 8.26 26.03
N GLN A 407 23.93 7.45 25.57
CA GLN A 407 25.32 7.44 26.03
C GLN A 407 26.28 7.53 24.84
N THR A 408 27.30 8.38 24.92
CA THR A 408 28.29 8.54 23.85
C THR A 408 29.20 7.31 23.73
N GLU A 409 29.51 6.89 22.50
CA GLU A 409 30.36 5.71 22.26
C GLU A 409 31.88 5.92 22.45
N ASN A 410 32.35 7.14 22.77
CA ASN A 410 33.81 7.40 22.88
C ASN A 410 34.25 7.89 24.28
N GLY A 411 34.70 6.95 25.10
CA GLY A 411 36.00 7.10 25.76
C GLY A 411 37.03 6.41 24.88
N ASP A 412 37.91 7.20 24.24
CA ASP A 412 39.04 6.82 23.39
C ASP A 412 38.80 6.65 21.86
N ALA A 413 39.82 7.08 21.13
CA ALA A 413 39.85 7.46 19.73
C ALA A 413 39.88 6.26 18.74
N LEU A 414 39.41 6.51 17.52
CA LEU A 414 39.86 5.76 16.32
C LEU A 414 41.21 6.30 15.84
#